data_AF-A0A7J3QCM4-F1
#
_entry.id   AF-A0A7J3QCM4-F1
#
_cell.length_a   1.000
_cell.length_b   1.000
_cell.length_c   1.000
_cell.angle_alpha   90.00
_cell.angle_beta   90.00
_cell.angle_gamma   90.00
#
_symmetry.space_group_name_H-M   'P 1'
#
loop_
_entity.id
_entity.type
_entity.pdbx_description
1 polymer ?
#
loop_
_entity_poly.entity_id
_entity_poly.type
_entity_poly.pdbx_seq_one_letter_code
_entity_poly.pdbx_strand_id
1 'polypeptide(L)'
;MRAIIGFLVDLWVDSFNSDAAGLAFERLRKLREKILNWFKRHGRRFPWRGEVGWYGVLVAEFMLIRTRSEVAEKLFEEFIRIYPKPELICSSNPEDVTKYFRKIGLPTRAKRLIDTVCTILSEYSGEVPCDYRKLRELPGVGDYIARVLLSRVCGKHYAFVDSNIIRVLSRFSGKLLSTMEAAQILEKAFTSEDLTTINVALLDLGSLVCKPKKPYCLECPINELCQYYVTSQTSFQYFN
;
A
#
# COMPACT_ATOMS: atom_id res chain seq x y z
N MET A 1 -1.18 -5.87 24.10
CA MET A 1 -1.26 -7.30 23.73
C MET A 1 -2.69 -7.86 23.80
N ARG A 2 -3.39 -7.85 24.97
CA ARG A 2 -4.77 -8.37 25.10
C ARG A 2 -5.82 -7.73 24.15
N ALA A 3 -5.76 -6.42 23.91
CA ALA A 3 -6.69 -5.73 22.99
C ALA A 3 -6.43 -6.00 21.49
N ILE A 4 -5.17 -6.27 21.13
CA ILE A 4 -4.76 -6.68 19.77
C ILE A 4 -5.26 -8.11 19.53
N ILE A 5 -5.07 -8.97 20.52
CA ILE A 5 -5.53 -10.36 20.53
C ILE A 5 -7.06 -10.44 20.41
N GLY A 6 -7.84 -9.68 21.20
CA GLY A 6 -9.31 -9.72 21.10
C GLY A 6 -9.84 -9.39 19.71
N PHE A 7 -9.35 -8.31 19.09
CA PHE A 7 -9.77 -7.91 17.74
C PHE A 7 -9.34 -8.90 16.64
N LEU A 8 -8.16 -9.52 16.78
CA LEU A 8 -7.68 -10.55 15.85
C LEU A 8 -8.32 -11.92 16.13
N VAL A 9 -8.81 -12.18 17.34
CA VAL A 9 -9.62 -13.34 17.63
C VAL A 9 -11.01 -13.11 17.02
N ASP A 10 -11.65 -11.96 17.25
CA ASP A 10 -12.98 -11.61 16.69
C ASP A 10 -13.04 -11.58 15.16
N LEU A 11 -11.91 -11.33 14.48
CA LEU A 11 -11.83 -11.33 13.03
C LEU A 11 -11.41 -12.68 12.43
N TRP A 12 -10.91 -13.63 13.23
CA TRP A 12 -10.24 -14.84 12.72
C TRP A 12 -10.62 -16.15 13.45
N VAL A 13 -11.35 -16.10 14.57
CA VAL A 13 -11.78 -17.24 15.40
C VAL A 13 -13.12 -16.91 16.07
N ASP A 14 -14.16 -17.70 15.82
CA ASP A 14 -15.53 -17.53 16.37
C ASP A 14 -15.66 -17.79 17.90
N SER A 15 -14.57 -17.83 18.68
CA SER A 15 -14.67 -18.10 20.12
C SER A 15 -13.50 -17.52 20.94
N PHE A 16 -13.83 -16.73 21.96
CA PHE A 16 -12.91 -16.28 23.00
C PHE A 16 -12.47 -17.46 23.88
N ASN A 17 -11.26 -17.96 23.67
CA ASN A 17 -10.56 -18.79 24.66
C ASN A 17 -9.05 -18.51 24.60
N SER A 18 -8.30 -18.70 25.70
CA SER A 18 -6.86 -18.39 25.76
C SER A 18 -6.01 -19.13 24.71
N ASP A 19 -6.46 -20.30 24.29
CA ASP A 19 -5.82 -21.10 23.24
C ASP A 19 -6.01 -20.47 21.84
N ALA A 20 -7.12 -19.76 21.63
CA ALA A 20 -7.40 -19.05 20.38
C ALA A 20 -6.44 -17.86 20.18
N ALA A 21 -6.01 -17.22 21.27
CA ALA A 21 -5.04 -16.13 21.23
C ALA A 21 -3.65 -16.60 20.76
N GLY A 22 -3.18 -17.74 21.29
CA GLY A 22 -1.92 -18.36 20.88
C GLY A 22 -1.96 -18.79 19.40
N LEU A 23 -3.07 -19.40 18.98
CA LEU A 23 -3.28 -19.81 17.59
C LEU A 23 -3.31 -18.60 16.62
N ALA A 24 -3.97 -17.50 17.02
CA ALA A 24 -4.01 -16.28 16.22
C ALA A 24 -2.63 -15.63 16.07
N PHE A 25 -1.84 -15.59 17.14
CA PHE A 25 -0.47 -15.08 17.10
C PHE A 25 0.42 -15.91 16.19
N GLU A 26 0.36 -17.23 16.31
CA GLU A 26 1.11 -18.16 15.45
C GLU A 26 0.70 -18.04 13.98
N ARG A 27 -0.60 -17.87 13.71
CA ARG A 27 -1.11 -17.64 12.35
C ARG A 27 -0.57 -16.34 11.75
N LEU A 28 -0.51 -15.26 12.53
CA LEU A 28 0.06 -13.98 12.10
C LEU A 28 1.58 -14.03 11.89
N ARG A 29 2.30 -14.75 12.76
CA ARG A 29 3.74 -14.99 12.60
C ARG A 29 4.03 -15.73 11.29
N LYS A 30 3.30 -16.82 11.02
CA LYS A 30 3.40 -17.56 9.75
C LYS A 30 3.03 -16.71 8.54
N LEU A 31 1.98 -15.89 8.66
CA LEU A 31 1.55 -14.96 7.61
C LEU A 31 2.67 -13.98 7.27
N ARG A 32 3.24 -13.32 8.28
CA ARG A 32 4.40 -12.42 8.14
C ARG A 32 5.54 -13.09 7.41
N GLU A 33 5.98 -14.25 7.88
CA GLU A 33 7.12 -14.97 7.31
C GLU A 33 6.88 -15.38 5.86
N LYS A 34 5.70 -15.94 5.55
CA LYS A 34 5.34 -16.36 4.18
C LYS A 34 5.30 -15.16 3.22
N ILE A 35 4.72 -14.02 3.64
CA ILE A 35 4.66 -12.80 2.83
C ILE A 35 6.05 -12.22 2.59
N LEU A 36 6.85 -12.03 3.64
CA LEU A 36 8.19 -11.44 3.52
C LEU A 36 9.13 -12.30 2.68
N ASN A 37 9.11 -13.63 2.88
CA ASN A 37 9.92 -14.56 2.09
C ASN A 37 9.50 -14.63 0.62
N TRP A 38 8.20 -14.49 0.34
CA TRP A 38 7.71 -14.38 -1.03
C TRP A 38 8.16 -13.05 -1.65
N PHE A 39 7.99 -11.94 -0.93
CA PHE A 39 8.34 -10.61 -1.42
C PHE A 39 9.84 -10.47 -1.72
N LYS A 40 10.71 -11.06 -0.90
CA LYS A 40 12.15 -11.09 -1.16
C LYS A 40 12.51 -11.73 -2.52
N ARG A 41 11.72 -12.72 -2.97
CA ARG A 41 11.98 -13.50 -4.20
C ARG A 41 11.21 -12.99 -5.42
N HIS A 42 10.00 -12.48 -5.21
CA HIS A 42 9.06 -12.16 -6.28
C HIS A 42 8.60 -10.69 -6.30
N GLY A 43 9.00 -9.90 -5.30
CA GLY A 43 8.66 -8.49 -5.21
C GLY A 43 9.21 -7.70 -6.39
N ARG A 44 8.38 -6.84 -6.96
CA ARG A 44 8.78 -5.96 -8.05
C ARG A 44 9.71 -4.87 -7.52
N ARG A 45 10.68 -4.51 -8.34
CA ARG A 45 11.56 -3.37 -8.09
C ARG A 45 11.04 -2.22 -8.93
N PHE A 46 10.77 -1.10 -8.26
CA PHE A 46 10.40 0.15 -8.91
C PHE A 46 11.32 1.24 -8.37
N PRO A 47 11.70 2.25 -9.17
CA PRO A 47 12.65 3.28 -8.74
C PRO A 47 12.16 4.03 -7.48
N TRP A 48 10.87 4.33 -7.38
CA TRP A 48 10.27 4.99 -6.21
C TRP A 48 10.21 4.12 -4.93
N ARG A 49 10.60 2.84 -4.99
CA ARG A 49 10.74 1.98 -3.81
C ARG A 49 12.12 2.09 -3.16
N GLY A 50 13.10 2.69 -3.85
CA GLY A 50 14.43 2.97 -3.31
C GLY A 50 14.50 4.31 -2.55
N GLU A 51 15.72 4.83 -2.41
CA GLU A 51 16.03 6.11 -1.75
C GLU A 51 15.75 7.28 -2.70
N VAL A 52 14.48 7.67 -2.80
CA VAL A 52 14.05 8.78 -3.68
C VAL A 52 13.58 10.04 -2.91
N GLY A 53 13.74 10.02 -1.59
CA GLY A 53 13.25 11.07 -0.69
C GLY A 53 11.73 11.25 -0.74
N TRP A 54 11.23 12.24 -0.01
CA TRP A 54 9.78 12.51 0.03
C TRP A 54 9.22 12.95 -1.33
N TYR A 55 10.01 13.72 -2.08
CA TYR A 55 9.62 14.25 -3.38
C TYR A 55 9.40 13.13 -4.39
N GLY A 56 10.33 12.18 -4.51
CA GLY A 56 10.17 11.04 -5.41
C GLY A 56 9.01 10.13 -4.99
N VAL A 57 8.80 9.91 -3.69
CA VAL A 57 7.61 9.18 -3.21
C VAL A 57 6.33 9.88 -3.67
N LEU A 58 6.22 11.19 -3.45
CA LEU A 58 5.04 11.97 -3.81
C LEU A 58 4.77 11.96 -5.33
N VAL A 59 5.79 12.19 -6.15
CA VAL A 59 5.67 12.16 -7.62
C VAL A 59 5.14 10.80 -8.08
N ALA A 60 5.70 9.70 -7.57
CA ALA A 60 5.26 8.36 -7.91
C ALA A 60 3.79 8.12 -7.54
N GLU A 61 3.37 8.52 -6.33
CA GLU A 61 1.99 8.36 -5.91
C GLU A 61 1.01 9.14 -6.80
N PHE A 62 1.35 10.36 -7.22
CA PHE A 62 0.52 11.14 -8.15
C PHE A 62 0.40 10.49 -9.54
N MET A 63 1.49 9.87 -10.01
CA MET A 63 1.51 9.14 -11.29
C MET A 63 0.76 7.81 -11.23
N LEU A 64 0.80 7.11 -10.10
CA LEU A 64 0.20 5.78 -9.92
C LEU A 64 -1.34 5.79 -9.82
N ILE A 65 -1.97 6.92 -9.48
CA ILE A 65 -3.44 6.94 -9.38
C ILE A 65 -4.07 6.64 -10.75
N ARG A 66 -4.80 5.53 -10.88
CA ARG A 66 -5.42 5.07 -12.15
C ARG A 66 -4.43 4.84 -13.29
N THR A 67 -3.17 4.55 -12.97
CA THR A 67 -2.13 4.22 -13.96
C THR A 67 -1.52 2.87 -13.60
N ARG A 68 -1.21 2.05 -14.62
CA ARG A 68 -0.48 0.79 -14.39
C ARG A 68 0.94 1.08 -13.95
N SER A 69 1.47 0.31 -12.99
CA SER A 69 2.80 0.53 -12.41
C SER A 69 3.90 0.58 -13.48
N GLU A 70 3.84 -0.27 -14.51
CA GLU A 70 4.85 -0.35 -15.57
C GLU A 70 4.84 0.89 -16.48
N VAL A 71 3.70 1.56 -16.61
CA VAL A 71 3.58 2.83 -17.34
C VAL A 71 4.07 3.98 -16.47
N ALA A 72 3.69 3.97 -15.18
CA ALA A 72 4.15 4.96 -14.22
C ALA A 72 5.67 4.91 -14.01
N GLU A 73 6.29 3.73 -14.06
CA GLU A 73 7.74 3.51 -13.95
C GLU A 73 8.51 4.30 -15.00
N LYS A 74 8.22 4.07 -16.28
CA LYS A 74 8.88 4.76 -17.38
C LYS A 74 8.68 6.28 -17.29
N LEU A 75 7.46 6.71 -16.97
CA LEU A 75 7.14 8.13 -16.85
C LEU A 75 7.87 8.78 -15.67
N PHE A 76 7.98 8.08 -14.55
CA PHE A 76 8.68 8.54 -13.35
C PHE A 76 10.17 8.74 -13.61
N GLU A 77 10.82 7.77 -14.27
CA GLU A 77 12.24 7.86 -14.62
C GLU A 77 12.52 9.05 -15.56
N GLU A 78 11.68 9.22 -16.59
CA GLU A 78 11.75 10.40 -17.47
C GLU A 78 11.59 11.71 -16.69
N PHE A 79 10.62 11.75 -15.78
CA PHE A 79 10.25 12.95 -15.04
C PHE A 79 11.33 13.36 -14.03
N ILE A 80 11.79 12.44 -13.19
CA ILE A 80 12.80 12.72 -12.16
C ILE A 80 14.15 13.07 -12.78
N ARG A 81 14.46 12.61 -13.99
CA ARG A 81 15.67 13.05 -14.71
C ARG A 81 15.63 14.54 -15.04
N ILE A 82 14.46 15.09 -15.35
CA ILE A 82 14.28 16.51 -15.69
C ILE A 82 14.02 17.37 -14.45
N TYR A 83 13.23 16.86 -13.51
CA TYR A 83 12.92 17.50 -12.24
C TYR A 83 13.45 16.63 -11.08
N PRO A 84 14.76 16.56 -10.84
CA PRO A 84 15.33 15.72 -9.79
C PRO A 84 15.10 16.26 -8.37
N LYS A 85 14.73 17.54 -8.24
CA LYS A 85 14.59 18.23 -6.96
C LYS A 85 13.25 18.97 -6.88
N PRO A 86 12.64 19.07 -5.68
CA PRO A 86 11.34 19.71 -5.52
C PRO A 86 11.34 21.19 -5.94
N GLU A 87 12.44 21.93 -5.75
CA GLU A 87 12.50 23.36 -6.10
C GLU A 87 12.31 23.59 -7.60
N LEU A 88 12.80 22.66 -8.43
CA LEU A 88 12.74 22.76 -9.88
C LEU A 88 11.31 22.69 -10.42
N ILE A 89 10.40 21.97 -9.73
CA ILE A 89 9.01 21.91 -10.17
C ILE A 89 8.29 23.24 -9.89
N CYS A 90 8.63 23.91 -8.78
CA CYS A 90 8.01 25.17 -8.37
C CYS A 90 8.48 26.36 -9.21
N SER A 91 9.70 26.30 -9.76
CA SER A 91 10.20 27.29 -10.71
C SER A 91 9.89 26.96 -12.18
N SER A 92 9.28 25.80 -12.47
CA SER A 92 9.00 25.37 -13.83
C SER A 92 7.75 26.04 -14.41
N ASN A 93 7.64 26.09 -15.75
CA ASN A 93 6.38 26.39 -16.39
C ASN A 93 5.39 25.23 -16.10
N PRO A 94 4.21 25.47 -15.49
CA PRO A 94 3.25 24.41 -15.17
C PRO A 94 2.81 23.57 -16.38
N GLU A 95 2.84 24.16 -17.57
CA GLU A 95 2.52 23.50 -18.82
C GLU A 95 3.54 22.39 -19.17
N ASP A 96 4.82 22.57 -18.82
CA ASP A 96 5.87 21.58 -19.07
C ASP A 96 5.69 20.33 -18.19
N VAL A 97 5.33 20.52 -16.92
CA VAL A 97 4.96 19.43 -16.01
C VAL A 97 3.68 18.74 -16.51
N THR A 98 2.71 19.52 -16.98
CA THR A 98 1.42 19.00 -17.47
C THR A 98 1.58 18.04 -18.65
N LYS A 99 2.57 18.25 -19.53
CA LYS A 99 2.89 17.34 -20.64
C LYS A 99 3.13 15.90 -20.19
N TYR A 100 3.76 15.67 -19.03
CA TYR A 100 3.98 14.33 -18.49
C TYR A 100 2.67 13.68 -18.05
N PHE A 101 1.83 14.41 -17.33
CA PHE A 101 0.55 13.90 -16.83
C PHE A 101 -0.49 13.69 -17.94
N ARG A 102 -0.35 14.36 -19.10
CA ARG A 102 -1.15 14.05 -20.30
C ARG A 102 -0.89 12.65 -20.84
N LYS A 103 0.36 12.16 -20.77
CA LYS A 103 0.72 10.80 -21.26
C LYS A 103 -0.07 9.69 -20.55
N ILE A 104 -0.54 9.96 -19.33
CA ILE A 104 -1.38 9.05 -18.53
C ILE A 104 -2.85 9.51 -18.45
N GLY A 105 -3.24 10.50 -19.25
CA GLY A 105 -4.63 10.98 -19.35
C GLY A 105 -5.12 11.81 -18.16
N LEU A 106 -4.21 12.37 -17.36
CA LEU A 106 -4.53 12.98 -16.05
C LEU A 106 -3.93 14.39 -15.87
N PRO A 107 -4.06 15.31 -16.84
CA PRO A 107 -3.35 16.59 -16.87
C PRO A 107 -3.60 17.47 -15.64
N THR A 108 -4.81 17.44 -15.08
CA THR A 108 -5.19 18.27 -13.90
C THR A 108 -4.39 17.93 -12.65
N ARG A 109 -3.74 16.76 -12.59
CA ARG A 109 -2.90 16.37 -11.47
C ARG A 109 -1.54 17.04 -11.45
N ALA A 110 -1.03 17.48 -12.60
CA ALA A 110 0.23 18.21 -12.64
C ALA A 110 0.17 19.45 -11.75
N LYS A 111 -0.92 20.23 -11.88
CA LYS A 111 -1.16 21.39 -11.01
C LYS A 111 -1.19 21.01 -9.53
N ARG A 112 -1.92 19.96 -9.15
CA ARG A 112 -2.02 19.51 -7.75
C ARG A 112 -0.67 19.04 -7.19
N LEU A 113 0.14 18.37 -8.00
CA LEU A 113 1.50 17.98 -7.61
C LEU A 113 2.35 19.23 -7.38
N ILE A 114 2.35 20.18 -8.32
CA ILE A 114 3.08 21.46 -8.19
C ILE A 114 2.62 22.16 -6.90
N ASP A 115 1.31 22.40 -6.75
CA ASP A 115 0.75 23.09 -5.59
C ASP A 115 1.19 22.40 -4.29
N THR A 116 1.12 21.07 -4.19
CA THR A 116 1.57 20.31 -3.01
C THR A 116 3.05 20.47 -2.72
N VAL A 117 3.90 20.30 -3.74
CA VAL A 117 5.36 20.40 -3.58
C VAL A 117 5.75 21.81 -3.13
N CYS A 118 5.15 22.84 -3.73
CA CYS A 118 5.44 24.22 -3.40
C CYS A 118 4.94 24.58 -2.00
N THR A 119 3.75 24.10 -1.59
CA THR A 119 3.28 24.25 -0.20
C THR A 119 4.24 23.61 0.79
N ILE A 120 4.77 22.40 0.53
CA ILE A 120 5.77 21.77 1.39
C ILE A 120 7.04 22.61 1.50
N LEU A 121 7.54 23.14 0.38
CA LEU A 121 8.72 24.01 0.38
C LEU A 121 8.49 25.31 1.16
N SER A 122 7.38 26.01 0.93
CA SER A 122 7.14 27.35 1.47
C SER A 122 6.60 27.35 2.90
N GLU A 123 5.64 26.48 3.22
CA GLU A 123 4.94 26.50 4.51
C GLU A 123 5.58 25.54 5.53
N TYR A 124 6.31 24.54 5.06
CA TYR A 124 6.93 23.51 5.90
C TYR A 124 8.46 23.44 5.75
N SER A 125 9.07 24.52 5.25
CA SER A 125 10.54 24.64 5.12
C SER A 125 11.20 23.49 4.35
N GLY A 126 10.48 22.90 3.39
CA GLY A 126 10.96 21.76 2.58
C GLY A 126 10.89 20.40 3.26
N GLU A 127 10.27 20.32 4.44
CA GLU A 127 10.05 19.06 5.17
C GLU A 127 8.58 18.63 5.11
N VAL A 128 8.35 17.32 5.01
CA VAL A 128 6.99 16.79 5.04
C VAL A 128 6.40 17.00 6.44
N PRO A 129 5.21 17.62 6.57
CA PRO A 129 4.56 17.73 7.88
C PRO A 129 4.09 16.34 8.31
N CYS A 130 4.84 15.68 9.18
CA CYS A 130 4.57 14.31 9.65
C CYS A 130 3.37 14.19 10.61
N ASP A 131 2.25 14.80 10.23
CA ASP A 131 0.94 14.78 10.89
C ASP A 131 -0.14 14.47 9.86
N TYR A 132 -1.04 13.54 10.18
CA TYR A 132 -2.08 13.09 9.25
C TYR A 132 -3.02 14.22 8.82
N ARG A 133 -3.44 15.11 9.72
CA ARG A 133 -4.39 16.18 9.40
C ARG A 133 -3.75 17.20 8.45
N LYS A 134 -2.51 17.62 8.75
CA LYS A 134 -1.74 18.53 7.89
C LYS A 134 -1.52 17.95 6.49
N LEU A 135 -1.18 16.66 6.40
CA LEU A 135 -1.02 16.01 5.10
C LEU A 135 -2.34 15.96 4.31
N ARG A 136 -3.47 15.77 4.99
CA ARG A 136 -4.79 15.74 4.35
C ARG A 136 -5.26 17.09 3.82
N GLU A 137 -4.66 18.18 4.28
CA GLU A 137 -4.92 19.54 3.79
C GLU A 137 -4.12 19.87 2.52
N LEU A 138 -3.07 19.10 2.21
CA LEU A 138 -2.25 19.33 1.02
C LEU A 138 -3.02 19.08 -0.30
N PRO A 139 -2.81 19.90 -1.34
CA PRO A 139 -3.54 19.83 -2.61
C PRO A 139 -3.50 18.48 -3.34
N GLY A 140 -4.58 17.69 -3.27
CA GLY A 140 -4.65 16.40 -3.95
C GLY A 140 -4.05 15.24 -3.16
N VAL A 141 -3.64 15.47 -1.91
CA VAL A 141 -3.25 14.41 -0.98
C VAL A 141 -4.50 13.84 -0.30
N GLY A 142 -4.92 12.66 -0.77
CA GLY A 142 -5.97 11.86 -0.15
C GLY A 142 -5.46 11.00 1.02
N ASP A 143 -6.36 10.19 1.61
CA ASP A 143 -6.06 9.31 2.76
C ASP A 143 -4.90 8.36 2.44
N TYR A 144 -4.96 7.74 1.26
CA TYR A 144 -3.92 6.82 0.81
C TYR A 144 -2.54 7.50 0.73
N ILE A 145 -2.41 8.65 0.06
CA ILE A 145 -1.13 9.34 -0.10
C ILE A 145 -0.62 9.86 1.25
N ALA A 146 -1.50 10.41 2.10
CA ALA A 146 -1.11 10.84 3.44
C ALA A 146 -0.52 9.67 4.26
N ARG A 147 -1.15 8.50 4.20
CA ARG A 147 -0.66 7.28 4.87
C ARG A 147 0.65 6.77 4.26
N VAL A 148 0.82 6.85 2.94
CA VAL A 148 2.09 6.53 2.28
C VAL A 148 3.22 7.43 2.79
N LEU A 149 3.01 8.75 2.85
CA LEU A 149 4.01 9.70 3.35
C LEU A 149 4.33 9.45 4.83
N LEU A 150 3.31 9.25 5.67
CA LEU A 150 3.51 8.91 7.08
C LEU A 150 4.35 7.65 7.27
N SER A 151 4.03 6.59 6.50
CA SER A 151 4.72 5.31 6.60
C SER A 151 6.14 5.38 6.03
N ARG A 152 6.29 5.81 4.77
CA ARG A 152 7.53 5.68 3.99
C ARG A 152 8.50 6.85 4.14
N VAL A 153 8.02 8.03 4.52
CA VAL A 153 8.85 9.23 4.68
C VAL A 153 9.05 9.54 6.16
N CYS A 154 7.98 9.55 6.93
CA CYS A 154 8.03 9.94 8.34
C CYS A 154 8.33 8.79 9.31
N GLY A 155 8.41 7.54 8.82
CA GLY A 155 8.63 6.36 9.67
C GLY A 155 7.54 6.12 10.72
N LYS A 156 6.31 6.61 10.47
CA LYS A 156 5.17 6.49 11.39
C LYS A 156 4.41 5.18 11.13
N HIS A 157 3.76 4.68 12.18
CA HIS A 157 3.01 3.41 12.15
C HIS A 157 1.65 3.53 11.45
N TYR A 158 1.66 3.69 10.13
CA TYR A 158 0.45 3.80 9.31
C TYR A 158 0.45 2.77 8.19
N ALA A 159 -0.66 2.04 8.04
CA ALA A 159 -0.91 1.22 6.86
C ALA A 159 -1.50 2.08 5.75
N PHE A 160 -1.03 1.88 4.50
CA PHE A 160 -1.63 2.48 3.30
C PHE A 160 -2.27 1.38 2.45
N VAL A 161 -3.58 1.47 2.24
CA VAL A 161 -4.39 0.36 1.75
C VAL A 161 -5.14 0.77 0.50
N ASP A 162 -4.97 -0.02 -0.57
CA ASP A 162 -5.72 0.12 -1.83
C ASP A 162 -6.66 -1.08 -2.04
N SER A 163 -7.33 -1.10 -3.20
CA SER A 163 -8.21 -2.20 -3.59
C SER A 163 -7.52 -3.57 -3.73
N ASN A 164 -6.20 -3.62 -3.93
CA ASN A 164 -5.44 -4.86 -3.97
C ASN A 164 -5.27 -5.43 -2.57
N ILE A 165 -4.83 -4.61 -1.61
CA ILE A 165 -4.67 -5.03 -0.22
C ILE A 165 -6.02 -5.41 0.38
N ILE A 166 -7.08 -4.62 0.17
CA ILE A 166 -8.42 -4.94 0.65
C ILE A 166 -8.85 -6.32 0.15
N ARG A 167 -8.70 -6.58 -1.15
CA ARG A 167 -9.07 -7.87 -1.74
C ARG A 167 -8.26 -9.03 -1.15
N VAL A 168 -6.95 -8.87 -0.97
CA VAL A 168 -6.10 -9.91 -0.38
C VAL A 168 -6.57 -10.22 1.03
N LEU A 169 -6.72 -9.20 1.88
CA LEU A 169 -7.11 -9.37 3.27
C LEU A 169 -8.54 -9.92 3.42
N SER A 170 -9.48 -9.46 2.58
CA SER A 170 -10.86 -9.97 2.59
C SER A 170 -10.95 -11.43 2.17
N ARG A 171 -10.19 -11.86 1.16
CA ARG A 171 -10.13 -13.28 0.79
C ARG A 171 -9.42 -14.11 1.84
N PHE A 172 -8.37 -13.56 2.44
CA PHE A 172 -7.61 -14.21 3.48
C PHE A 172 -8.48 -14.49 4.72
N SER A 173 -9.29 -13.50 5.16
CA SER A 173 -10.20 -13.64 6.30
C SER A 173 -11.53 -14.31 5.98
N GLY A 174 -11.97 -14.28 4.72
CA GLY A 174 -13.33 -14.68 4.34
C GLY A 174 -14.39 -13.61 4.61
N LYS A 175 -13.99 -12.42 5.07
CA LYS A 175 -14.88 -11.28 5.35
C LYS A 175 -14.61 -10.11 4.40
N LEU A 176 -15.67 -9.50 3.86
CA LEU A 176 -15.52 -8.24 3.12
C LEU A 176 -15.09 -7.12 4.08
N LEU A 177 -13.97 -6.46 3.76
CA LEU A 177 -13.37 -5.42 4.61
C LEU A 177 -13.50 -4.05 3.95
N SER A 178 -13.77 -3.04 4.76
CA SER A 178 -13.55 -1.64 4.40
C SER A 178 -12.06 -1.29 4.41
N THR A 179 -11.69 -0.16 3.79
CA THR A 179 -10.32 0.38 3.84
C THR A 179 -9.83 0.56 5.28
N MET A 180 -10.70 1.07 6.17
CA MET A 180 -10.36 1.33 7.56
C MET A 180 -10.12 0.03 8.34
N GLU A 181 -10.99 -0.98 8.17
CA GLU A 181 -10.79 -2.28 8.81
C GLU A 181 -9.49 -2.95 8.34
N ALA A 182 -9.22 -2.93 7.03
CA ALA A 182 -7.99 -3.47 6.46
C ALA A 182 -6.73 -2.77 7.02
N ALA A 183 -6.75 -1.43 7.11
CA ALA A 183 -5.64 -0.68 7.69
C ALA A 183 -5.43 -1.02 9.17
N GLN A 184 -6.50 -1.06 9.96
CA GLN A 184 -6.43 -1.41 11.39
C GLN A 184 -5.93 -2.83 11.63
N ILE A 185 -6.28 -3.79 10.76
CA ILE A 185 -5.77 -5.16 10.84
C ILE A 185 -4.24 -5.14 10.70
N LEU A 186 -3.71 -4.48 9.68
CA LEU A 186 -2.27 -4.42 9.44
C LEU A 186 -1.53 -3.68 10.56
N GLU A 187 -2.06 -2.52 10.98
CA GLU A 187 -1.48 -1.70 12.05
C GLU A 187 -1.47 -2.43 13.41
N LYS A 188 -2.45 -3.30 13.68
CA LYS A 188 -2.46 -4.11 14.91
C LYS A 188 -1.59 -5.37 14.79
N ALA A 189 -1.45 -5.93 13.61
CA ALA A 189 -0.78 -7.21 13.39
C ALA A 189 0.75 -7.11 13.32
N PHE A 190 1.29 -5.95 12.89
CA PHE A 190 2.72 -5.81 12.58
C PHE A 190 3.35 -4.62 13.32
N THR A 191 4.66 -4.69 13.52
CA THR A 191 5.47 -3.56 14.02
C THR A 191 5.68 -2.54 12.91
N SER A 192 6.11 -1.31 13.23
CA SER A 192 6.34 -0.27 12.21
C SER A 192 7.39 -0.68 11.18
N GLU A 193 8.45 -1.37 11.63
CA GLU A 193 9.52 -1.87 10.77
C GLU A 193 9.00 -2.87 9.72
N ASP A 194 8.17 -3.81 10.14
CA ASP A 194 7.59 -4.80 9.23
C ASP A 194 6.45 -4.24 8.39
N LEU A 195 5.64 -3.33 8.96
CA LEU A 195 4.39 -2.87 8.38
C LEU A 195 4.59 -2.27 6.99
N THR A 196 5.57 -1.40 6.81
CA THR A 196 5.85 -0.78 5.50
C THR A 196 6.21 -1.83 4.45
N THR A 197 7.11 -2.76 4.78
CA THR A 197 7.50 -3.85 3.87
C THR A 197 6.33 -4.77 3.56
N ILE A 198 5.52 -5.13 4.54
CA ILE A 198 4.33 -5.96 4.36
C ILE A 198 3.27 -5.26 3.51
N ASN A 199 3.03 -3.95 3.71
CA ASN A 199 2.11 -3.19 2.87
C ASN A 199 2.52 -3.25 1.39
N VAL A 200 3.81 -3.02 1.10
CA VAL A 200 4.33 -3.10 -0.27
C VAL A 200 4.25 -4.53 -0.82
N ALA A 201 4.55 -5.53 0.01
CA ALA A 201 4.43 -6.94 -0.35
C ALA A 201 2.99 -7.34 -0.70
N LEU A 202 2.01 -6.83 0.06
CA LEU A 202 0.59 -7.08 -0.18
C LEU A 202 0.09 -6.40 -1.46
N LEU A 203 0.60 -5.21 -1.82
CA LEU A 203 0.33 -4.59 -3.13
C LEU A 203 0.76 -5.51 -4.27
N ASP A 204 1.99 -6.04 -4.20
CA ASP A 204 2.51 -6.94 -5.23
C ASP A 204 1.78 -8.28 -5.23
N LEU A 205 1.50 -8.86 -4.07
CA LEU A 205 0.75 -10.12 -3.96
C LEU A 205 -0.65 -9.96 -4.57
N GLY A 206 -1.34 -8.85 -4.28
CA GLY A 206 -2.64 -8.55 -4.85
C GLY A 206 -2.59 -8.33 -6.37
N SER A 207 -1.55 -7.68 -6.86
CA SER A 207 -1.37 -7.41 -8.30
C SER A 207 -0.97 -8.64 -9.10
N LEU A 208 -0.05 -9.46 -8.60
CA LEU A 208 0.59 -10.54 -9.34
C LEU A 208 -0.13 -11.88 -9.16
N VAL A 209 -0.64 -12.16 -7.96
CA VAL A 209 -1.13 -13.50 -7.58
C VAL A 209 -2.62 -13.48 -7.27
N CYS A 210 -3.03 -12.68 -6.28
CA CYS A 210 -4.42 -12.60 -5.83
C CYS A 210 -5.24 -11.65 -6.73
N LYS A 211 -5.29 -11.96 -8.03
CA LYS A 211 -5.95 -11.14 -9.05
C LYS A 211 -7.47 -11.05 -8.84
N PRO A 212 -8.15 -9.97 -9.32
CA PRO A 212 -9.59 -9.84 -9.19
C PRO A 212 -10.38 -11.03 -9.74
N LYS A 213 -9.98 -11.53 -10.93
CA LYS A 213 -10.52 -12.72 -11.58
C LYS A 213 -9.42 -13.78 -11.70
N LYS A 214 -9.79 -15.05 -11.52
CA LYS A 214 -8.89 -16.22 -11.65
C LYS A 214 -7.56 -16.03 -10.89
N PRO A 215 -7.58 -15.86 -9.55
CA PRO A 215 -6.36 -15.73 -8.76
C PRO A 215 -5.52 -17.02 -8.82
N TYR A 216 -4.20 -16.88 -8.76
CA TYR A 216 -3.27 -18.03 -8.76
C TYR A 216 -3.10 -18.60 -7.36
N CYS A 217 -4.17 -19.18 -6.81
CA CYS A 217 -4.19 -19.63 -5.41
C CYS A 217 -3.17 -20.74 -5.10
N LEU A 218 -2.84 -21.61 -6.06
CA LEU A 218 -1.82 -22.65 -5.87
C LEU A 218 -0.40 -22.07 -5.73
N GLU A 219 -0.15 -20.91 -6.34
CA GLU A 219 1.13 -20.20 -6.28
C GLU A 219 1.18 -19.17 -5.13
N CYS A 220 0.07 -18.98 -4.41
CA CYS A 220 -0.03 -17.99 -3.36
C CYS A 220 0.67 -18.48 -2.08
N PRO A 221 1.63 -17.71 -1.52
CA PRO A 221 2.44 -18.14 -0.37
C PRO A 221 1.63 -18.40 0.90
N ILE A 222 0.42 -17.84 0.97
CA ILE A 222 -0.47 -17.86 2.14
C ILE A 222 -1.74 -18.68 1.91
N ASN A 223 -1.79 -19.49 0.85
CA ASN A 223 -2.97 -20.24 0.44
C ASN A 223 -3.53 -21.18 1.53
N GLU A 224 -2.67 -21.95 2.19
CA GLU A 224 -3.03 -22.88 3.29
C GLU A 224 -3.71 -22.17 4.47
N LEU A 225 -3.48 -20.87 4.63
CA LEU A 225 -4.03 -20.05 5.71
C LEU A 225 -5.22 -19.21 5.25
N CYS A 226 -5.58 -19.24 3.97
CA CYS A 226 -6.52 -18.33 3.31
C CYS A 226 -7.92 -18.95 3.22
N GLN A 227 -8.91 -18.29 3.86
CA GLN A 227 -10.29 -18.79 3.90
C GLN A 227 -10.90 -18.99 2.50
N TYR A 228 -10.68 -18.04 1.58
CA TYR A 228 -11.16 -18.14 0.21
C TYR A 228 -10.67 -19.41 -0.50
N TYR A 229 -9.40 -19.78 -0.32
CA TYR A 229 -8.83 -20.96 -0.95
C TYR A 229 -9.37 -22.25 -0.34
N VAL A 230 -9.40 -22.34 1.00
CA VAL A 230 -9.90 -23.51 1.73
C VAL A 230 -11.36 -23.82 1.34
N THR A 231 -12.24 -22.81 1.33
CA THR A 231 -13.66 -22.99 0.96
C THR A 231 -13.85 -23.31 -0.53
N SER A 232 -12.98 -22.78 -1.39
CA SER A 232 -13.05 -23.10 -2.83
C SER A 232 -12.71 -24.57 -3.09
N GLN A 233 -11.76 -25.16 -2.34
CA GLN A 233 -11.38 -26.56 -2.51
C GLN A 233 -12.46 -27.55 -2.04
N THR A 234 -13.15 -27.26 -0.93
CA THR A 234 -14.26 -28.11 -0.45
C THR A 234 -15.44 -28.10 -1.43
N SER A 235 -15.71 -26.97 -2.09
CA SER A 235 -16.77 -26.90 -3.10
C SER A 235 -16.50 -27.83 -4.30
N PHE A 236 -15.24 -28.04 -4.69
CA PHE A 236 -14.87 -28.94 -5.78
C PHE A 236 -14.97 -30.44 -5.43
N GLN A 237 -14.94 -30.80 -4.14
CA GLN A 237 -15.06 -32.20 -3.70
C GLN A 237 -16.51 -32.71 -3.68
N TYR A 238 -17.51 -31.83 -3.70
CA TYR A 238 -18.94 -32.22 -3.71
C TYR A 238 -19.56 -32.28 -5.11
N PHE A 239 -18.82 -31.90 -6.15
CA PHE A 239 -19.27 -31.92 -7.55
C PHE A 239 -18.48 -32.88 -8.45
N ASN A 240 -17.66 -33.75 -7.87
CA ASN A 240 -16.98 -34.86 -8.56
C ASN A 240 -17.34 -36.19 -7.90
#